data_AF-A0A7U9N9J5-F1
#
_entry.id   AF-A0A7U9N9J5-F1
#
_cell.length_a   1.000
_cell.length_b   1.000
_cell.length_c   1.000
_cell.angle_alpha   90.00
_cell.angle_beta   90.00
_cell.angle_gamma   90.00
#
_symmetry.space_group_name_H-M   'P 1'
#
loop_
_entity.id
_entity.type
_entity.pdbx_description
1 polymer ?
#
loop_
_entity_poly.entity_id
_entity_poly.type
_entity_poly.pdbx_seq_one_letter_code
_entity_poly.pdbx_strand_id
1 'polypeptide(L)'
;MWSILKREVKNYLKTPLFWLGIAVGALMIFQNVSPYLNIHYLAEGETIVNDYPETVHYGDVYEGYVPTEKELRREIWEDQIRKILVSKFEMDKTGAQSVIDEMKGMYIMDACRHLEKYGLYRAYFDYFETGYRKGTREEINSYIAGKLRNRTFSYYFSRKFADFAGLFMGFFAAVFLSVLFMQDTRKNTYELLHTKPVSAATYLSGKVGGGFAVCLIALTVLNLIFFGLCFVSAKNSGFEVRLTDFLWASCLYILPNMLMIVSIYSLISLLFKSPLPAVPLLFLYIVYSNMGSRNADGIYGYYGRPLAIMVRFPGVFFDTAPPPMILLNQSFLILAAACILFLSMQIWKRRRVY
;
A
#
# COMPACT_ATOMS: atom_id res chain seq x y z
N MET A 1 2.97 -33.54 -8.71
CA MET A 1 2.82 -32.08 -8.55
C MET A 1 1.36 -31.74 -8.24
N TRP A 2 0.44 -31.97 -9.18
CA TRP A 2 -1.00 -31.68 -9.02
C TRP A 2 -1.64 -32.32 -7.78
N SER A 3 -1.33 -33.59 -7.50
CA SER A 3 -1.82 -34.31 -6.32
C SER A 3 -1.37 -33.68 -4.99
N ILE A 4 -0.12 -33.21 -4.93
CA ILE A 4 0.46 -32.54 -3.76
C ILE A 4 -0.26 -31.20 -3.58
N LEU A 5 -0.30 -30.36 -4.61
CA LEU A 5 -0.98 -29.07 -4.59
C LEU A 5 -2.44 -29.20 -4.14
N LYS A 6 -3.21 -30.11 -4.76
CA LYS A 6 -4.61 -30.34 -4.41
C LYS A 6 -4.79 -30.76 -2.95
N ARG A 7 -3.89 -31.59 -2.43
CA ARG A 7 -3.90 -31.99 -1.02
C ARG A 7 -3.65 -30.81 -0.10
N GLU A 8 -2.62 -30.01 -0.37
CA GLU A 8 -2.31 -28.82 0.44
C GLU A 8 -3.51 -27.87 0.47
N VAL A 9 -4.05 -27.50 -0.70
CA VAL A 9 -5.22 -26.61 -0.80
C VAL A 9 -6.43 -27.18 -0.04
N LYS A 10 -6.75 -28.46 -0.22
CA LYS A 10 -7.89 -29.10 0.47
C LYS A 10 -7.74 -29.07 1.99
N ASN A 11 -6.53 -29.22 2.51
CA ASN A 11 -6.28 -29.16 3.96
C ASN A 11 -6.56 -27.76 4.50
N TYR A 12 -6.13 -26.71 3.80
CA TYR A 12 -6.38 -25.33 4.20
C TYR A 12 -7.86 -24.95 4.17
N LEU A 13 -8.56 -25.28 3.09
CA LEU A 13 -9.98 -24.95 2.94
C LEU A 13 -10.87 -25.60 4.00
N LYS A 14 -10.43 -26.73 4.58
CA LYS A 14 -11.11 -27.39 5.70
C LYS A 14 -10.81 -26.79 7.07
N THR A 15 -9.77 -25.97 7.17
CA THR A 15 -9.30 -25.44 8.45
C THR A 15 -10.10 -24.18 8.80
N PRO A 16 -10.85 -24.14 9.91
CA PRO A 16 -11.62 -22.95 10.31
C PRO A 16 -10.75 -21.69 10.44
N LEU A 17 -9.50 -21.86 10.89
CA LEU A 17 -8.53 -20.77 11.02
C LEU A 17 -8.30 -20.03 9.70
N PHE A 18 -8.31 -20.72 8.56
CA PHE A 18 -8.14 -20.10 7.23
C PHE A 18 -9.23 -19.07 6.94
N TRP A 19 -10.49 -19.46 7.14
CA TRP A 19 -11.64 -18.59 6.94
C TRP A 19 -11.71 -17.47 7.98
N LEU A 20 -11.38 -17.77 9.23
CA LEU A 20 -11.25 -16.75 10.27
C LEU A 20 -10.18 -15.70 9.90
N GLY A 21 -9.03 -16.15 9.38
CA GLY A 21 -7.98 -15.26 8.90
C GLY A 21 -8.45 -14.33 7.79
N ILE A 22 -9.20 -14.86 6.81
CA ILE A 22 -9.81 -14.05 5.75
C ILE A 22 -10.82 -13.05 6.32
N ALA A 23 -11.67 -13.46 7.27
CA ALA A 23 -12.67 -12.59 7.89
C ALA A 23 -12.01 -11.44 8.66
N VAL A 24 -10.97 -11.72 9.46
CA VAL A 24 -10.16 -10.70 10.15
C VAL A 24 -9.49 -9.76 9.14
N GLY A 25 -8.94 -10.31 8.06
CA GLY A 25 -8.35 -9.53 6.98
C GLY A 25 -9.35 -8.61 6.29
N ALA A 26 -10.53 -9.11 5.98
CA ALA A 26 -11.61 -8.32 5.40
C ALA A 26 -12.01 -7.19 6.34
N LEU A 27 -12.16 -7.44 7.65
CA LEU A 27 -12.48 -6.41 8.63
C LEU A 27 -11.37 -5.35 8.73
N MET A 28 -10.10 -5.76 8.77
CA MET A 28 -8.96 -4.85 8.83
C MET A 28 -8.86 -3.97 7.58
N ILE A 29 -9.01 -4.56 6.39
CA ILE A 29 -9.01 -3.79 5.14
C ILE A 29 -10.22 -2.86 5.10
N PHE A 30 -11.40 -3.35 5.51
CA PHE A 30 -12.64 -2.56 5.52
C PHE A 30 -12.51 -1.30 6.38
N GLN A 31 -11.98 -1.42 7.61
CA GLN A 31 -11.75 -0.25 8.48
C GLN A 31 -10.88 0.84 7.82
N ASN A 32 -9.96 0.45 6.94
CA ASN A 32 -9.07 1.39 6.27
C ASN A 32 -9.64 1.96 4.97
N VAL A 33 -10.54 1.24 4.29
CA VAL A 33 -11.08 1.66 2.98
C VAL A 33 -12.53 2.11 3.02
N SER A 34 -13.25 1.87 4.11
CA SER A 34 -14.66 2.24 4.24
C SER A 34 -14.93 3.74 4.09
N PRO A 35 -14.07 4.69 4.55
CA PRO A 35 -14.33 6.11 4.33
C PRO A 35 -14.44 6.47 2.85
N TYR A 36 -13.65 5.82 1.99
CA TYR A 36 -13.69 6.06 0.55
C TYR A 36 -15.01 5.61 -0.10
N LEU A 37 -15.72 4.63 0.49
CA LEU A 37 -17.02 4.18 -0.01
C LEU A 37 -18.13 5.22 0.20
N ASN A 38 -17.88 6.27 0.99
CA ASN A 38 -18.84 7.35 1.20
C ASN A 38 -18.65 8.50 0.20
N ILE A 39 -17.70 8.41 -0.74
CA ILE A 39 -17.52 9.45 -1.77
C ILE A 39 -18.72 9.44 -2.72
N HIS A 40 -19.30 10.63 -2.93
CA HIS A 40 -20.43 10.85 -3.84
C HIS A 40 -20.45 12.30 -4.30
N TYR A 41 -21.26 12.61 -5.32
CA TYR A 41 -21.56 13.99 -5.66
C TYR A 41 -22.48 14.59 -4.61
N LEU A 42 -22.11 15.76 -4.09
CA LEU A 42 -22.88 16.46 -3.08
C LEU A 42 -24.14 17.09 -3.67
N ALA A 43 -25.28 16.83 -3.04
CA ALA A 43 -26.58 17.40 -3.40
C ALA A 43 -26.67 18.89 -3.03
N GLU A 44 -27.70 19.57 -3.53
CA GLU A 44 -27.95 20.97 -3.18
C GLU A 44 -28.24 21.12 -1.67
N GLY A 45 -27.54 22.05 -1.01
CA GLY A 45 -27.60 22.23 0.45
C GLY A 45 -26.79 21.21 1.27
N GLU A 46 -26.22 20.19 0.63
CA GLU A 46 -25.37 19.22 1.32
C GLU A 46 -23.97 19.82 1.60
N THR A 47 -23.50 19.60 2.83
CA THR A 47 -22.15 20.00 3.27
C THR A 47 -21.51 18.88 4.06
N ILE A 48 -20.19 18.74 3.93
CA ILE A 48 -19.42 17.78 4.72
C ILE A 48 -19.00 18.48 6.02
N VAL A 49 -19.71 18.18 7.11
CA VAL A 49 -19.44 18.77 8.44
C VAL A 49 -18.42 17.92 9.19
N ASN A 50 -17.30 18.53 9.57
CA ASN A 50 -16.33 17.98 10.51
C ASN A 50 -15.51 19.13 11.13
N ASP A 51 -14.87 18.86 12.27
CA ASP A 51 -14.07 19.85 13.02
C ASP A 51 -12.61 19.93 12.52
N TYR A 52 -12.36 19.57 11.26
CA TYR A 52 -11.01 19.57 10.71
C TYR A 52 -10.56 20.98 10.28
N PRO A 53 -9.24 21.24 10.22
CA PRO A 53 -8.71 22.54 9.82
C PRO A 53 -9.16 22.99 8.42
N GLU A 54 -9.13 24.31 8.18
CA GLU A 54 -9.44 24.86 6.85
C GLU A 54 -8.47 24.39 5.75
N THR A 55 -7.21 24.18 6.12
CA THR A 55 -6.15 23.71 5.21
C THR A 55 -5.35 22.59 5.85
N VAL A 56 -4.97 21.61 5.05
CA VAL A 56 -4.16 20.46 5.47
C VAL A 56 -3.15 20.06 4.40
N HIS A 57 -2.07 19.39 4.81
CA HIS A 57 -1.09 18.86 3.88
C HIS A 57 -1.66 17.82 2.90
N TYR A 58 -2.46 16.88 3.41
CA TYR A 58 -3.21 15.89 2.63
C TYR A 58 -4.64 15.85 3.12
N GLY A 59 -5.58 16.21 2.25
CA GLY A 59 -7.00 16.19 2.55
C GLY A 59 -7.75 15.31 1.56
N ASP A 60 -8.48 14.33 2.06
CA ASP A 60 -9.31 13.49 1.22
C ASP A 60 -10.65 14.17 0.88
N VAL A 61 -11.18 13.85 -0.30
CA VAL A 61 -12.43 14.45 -0.79
C VAL A 61 -13.65 14.10 0.07
N TYR A 62 -13.67 12.91 0.70
CA TYR A 62 -14.75 12.51 1.61
C TYR A 62 -14.77 13.33 2.91
N GLU A 63 -13.71 14.09 3.18
CA GLU A 63 -13.61 15.02 4.30
C GLU A 63 -13.90 16.46 3.86
N GLY A 64 -14.21 16.69 2.58
CA GLY A 64 -14.53 18.00 2.01
C GLY A 64 -13.32 18.78 1.50
N TYR A 65 -12.18 18.12 1.30
CA TYR A 65 -10.96 18.79 0.81
C TYR A 65 -10.81 18.71 -0.70
N VAL A 66 -10.30 19.80 -1.28
CA VAL A 66 -9.87 19.90 -2.67
C VAL A 66 -8.42 20.41 -2.72
N PRO A 67 -7.63 20.05 -3.75
CA PRO A 67 -6.29 20.60 -3.92
C PRO A 67 -6.33 22.12 -4.05
N THR A 68 -5.42 22.81 -3.39
CA THR A 68 -5.31 24.26 -3.50
C THR A 68 -4.56 24.64 -4.79
N GLU A 69 -5.14 25.53 -5.61
CA GLU A 69 -4.46 26.09 -6.79
C GLU A 69 -3.16 26.81 -6.41
N LYS A 70 -2.16 26.86 -7.30
CA LYS A 70 -0.79 27.30 -6.94
C LYS A 70 -0.75 28.74 -6.45
N GLU A 71 -1.46 29.62 -7.14
CA GLU A 71 -1.55 31.05 -6.86
C GLU A 71 -2.25 31.27 -5.52
N LEU A 72 -3.44 30.69 -5.35
CA LEU A 72 -4.19 30.74 -4.08
C LEU A 72 -3.40 30.12 -2.92
N ARG A 73 -2.68 29.03 -3.16
CA ARG A 73 -1.83 28.36 -2.16
C ARG A 73 -0.72 29.29 -1.68
N ARG A 74 -0.12 30.06 -2.60
CA ARG A 74 0.89 31.06 -2.25
C ARG A 74 0.29 32.16 -1.38
N GLU A 75 -0.90 32.66 -1.73
CA GLU A 75 -1.59 33.70 -0.96
C GLU A 75 -1.95 33.25 0.46
N ILE A 76 -2.51 32.04 0.61
CA ILE A 76 -2.84 31.46 1.92
C ILE A 76 -1.59 31.31 2.77
N TRP A 77 -0.50 30.81 2.17
CA TRP A 77 0.78 30.67 2.87
C TRP A 77 1.33 32.03 3.30
N GLU A 78 1.36 33.04 2.42
CA GLU A 78 1.83 34.38 2.77
C GLU A 78 0.99 35.03 3.88
N ASP A 79 -0.33 34.82 3.91
CA ASP A 79 -1.18 35.27 5.02
C ASP A 79 -0.84 34.56 6.34
N GLN A 80 -0.58 33.25 6.30
CA GLN A 80 -0.14 32.49 7.48
C GLN A 80 1.24 32.96 7.98
N ILE A 81 2.20 33.18 7.08
CA ILE A 81 3.52 33.71 7.42
C ILE A 81 3.40 35.10 8.03
N ARG A 82 2.59 36.00 7.45
CA ARG A 82 2.35 37.32 8.01
C ARG A 82 1.78 37.25 9.43
N LYS A 83 0.80 36.37 9.67
CA LYS A 83 0.24 36.12 11.01
C LYS A 83 1.30 35.61 11.99
N ILE A 84 2.19 34.71 11.55
CA ILE A 84 3.29 34.19 12.37
C ILE A 84 4.29 35.30 12.71
N LEU A 85 4.69 36.13 11.75
CA LEU A 85 5.62 37.24 11.97
C LEU A 85 5.07 38.24 13.00
N VAL A 86 3.78 38.57 12.91
CA VAL A 86 3.15 39.48 13.87
C VAL A 86 2.98 38.84 15.26
N SER A 87 2.50 37.61 15.32
CA SER A 87 2.11 36.98 16.60
C SER A 87 3.24 36.33 17.37
N LYS A 88 4.23 35.74 16.70
CA LYS A 88 5.33 34.99 17.33
C LYS A 88 6.66 35.74 17.32
N PHE A 89 6.87 36.58 16.31
CA PHE A 89 8.10 37.38 16.18
C PHE A 89 7.88 38.84 16.57
N GLU A 90 6.69 39.18 17.09
CA GLU A 90 6.31 40.51 17.60
C GLU A 90 6.58 41.65 16.61
N MET A 91 6.57 41.33 15.31
CA MET A 91 6.78 42.29 14.25
C MET A 91 5.53 43.16 14.09
N ASP A 92 5.70 44.46 13.81
CA ASP A 92 4.55 45.29 13.49
C ASP A 92 3.89 44.87 12.16
N LYS A 93 2.63 45.25 11.96
CA LYS A 93 1.87 44.83 10.76
C LYS A 93 2.50 45.33 9.47
N THR A 94 3.11 46.51 9.51
CA THR A 94 3.78 47.16 8.37
C THR A 94 5.07 46.45 7.97
N GLY A 95 5.90 46.10 8.93
CA GLY A 95 7.13 45.34 8.77
C GLY A 95 6.83 43.93 8.29
N ALA A 96 5.85 43.25 8.88
CA ALA A 96 5.42 41.94 8.42
C ALA A 96 4.94 41.99 6.95
N GLN A 97 4.19 43.03 6.56
CA GLN A 97 3.75 43.20 5.18
C GLN A 97 4.93 43.51 4.23
N SER A 98 5.91 44.32 4.66
CA SER A 98 7.14 44.57 3.90
C SER A 98 7.90 43.28 3.61
N VAL A 99 8.02 42.38 4.59
CA VAL A 99 8.66 41.07 4.40
C VAL A 99 7.89 40.23 3.37
N ILE A 100 6.56 40.24 3.39
CA ILE A 100 5.76 39.57 2.35
C ILE A 100 6.00 40.19 0.97
N ASP A 101 6.04 41.51 0.88
CA ASP A 101 6.26 42.24 -0.37
C ASP A 101 7.65 41.97 -0.97
N GLU A 102 8.68 41.86 -0.13
CA GLU A 102 10.03 41.46 -0.55
C GLU A 102 10.06 40.06 -1.18
N MET A 103 9.19 39.15 -0.74
CA MET A 103 9.13 37.78 -1.25
C MET A 103 8.35 37.63 -2.57
N LYS A 104 7.71 38.70 -3.05
CA LYS A 104 6.93 38.65 -4.30
C LYS A 104 7.81 38.26 -5.49
N GLY A 105 7.32 37.31 -6.28
CA GLY A 105 8.04 36.77 -7.44
C GLY A 105 9.16 35.76 -7.10
N MET A 106 9.50 35.56 -5.82
CA MET A 106 10.44 34.52 -5.42
C MET A 106 9.79 33.13 -5.50
N TYR A 107 10.56 32.13 -5.94
CA TYR A 107 10.18 30.73 -5.79
C TYR A 107 10.04 30.37 -4.31
N ILE A 108 9.20 29.38 -4.00
CA ILE A 108 8.82 29.06 -2.61
C ILE A 108 10.03 28.74 -1.72
N MET A 109 11.02 28.01 -2.25
CA MET A 109 12.23 27.65 -1.49
C MET A 109 13.12 28.87 -1.22
N ASP A 110 13.18 29.81 -2.15
CA ASP A 110 13.95 31.05 -1.97
C ASP A 110 13.25 31.99 -0.99
N ALA A 111 11.92 32.08 -1.05
CA ALA A 111 11.11 32.79 -0.07
C ALA A 111 11.27 32.19 1.34
N CYS A 112 11.25 30.85 1.46
CA CYS A 112 11.52 30.18 2.73
C CYS A 112 12.93 30.49 3.25
N ARG A 113 13.95 30.54 2.39
CA ARG A 113 15.32 30.91 2.77
C ARG A 113 15.43 32.38 3.16
N HIS A 114 14.66 33.27 2.54
CA HIS A 114 14.61 34.69 2.91
C HIS A 114 14.05 34.88 4.32
N LEU A 115 13.01 34.11 4.68
CA LEU A 115 12.41 34.12 6.02
C LEU A 115 13.35 33.69 7.15
N GLU A 116 14.38 32.89 6.84
CA GLU A 116 15.41 32.50 7.83
C GLU A 116 16.21 33.71 8.35
N LYS A 117 16.34 34.79 7.56
CA LYS A 117 16.98 36.04 8.01
C LYS A 117 16.23 36.72 9.16
N TYR A 118 14.92 36.47 9.24
CA TYR A 118 14.03 36.97 10.28
C TYR A 118 13.84 35.95 11.41
N GLY A 119 14.64 34.86 11.43
CA GLY A 119 14.56 33.80 12.43
C GLY A 119 13.45 32.78 12.21
N LEU A 120 12.69 32.88 11.10
CA LEU A 120 11.62 31.94 10.78
C LEU A 120 12.15 30.76 9.96
N TYR A 121 12.66 29.76 10.67
CA TYR A 121 13.13 28.51 10.07
C TYR A 121 11.97 27.58 9.72
N ARG A 122 12.16 26.79 8.65
CA ARG A 122 11.20 25.75 8.20
C ARG A 122 9.83 26.27 7.78
N ALA A 123 9.73 27.51 7.30
CA ALA A 123 8.50 28.08 6.72
C ALA A 123 7.89 27.24 5.57
N TYR A 124 8.70 26.34 4.98
CA TYR A 124 8.23 25.37 4.01
C TYR A 124 7.23 24.36 4.59
N PHE A 125 7.27 24.08 5.90
CA PHE A 125 6.29 23.23 6.57
C PHE A 125 4.90 23.88 6.56
N ASP A 126 4.82 25.19 6.80
CA ASP A 126 3.56 25.94 6.69
C ASP A 126 3.04 25.92 5.24
N TYR A 127 3.94 26.00 4.24
CA TYR A 127 3.54 25.85 2.84
C TYR A 127 3.06 24.42 2.53
N PHE A 128 3.63 23.41 3.19
CA PHE A 128 3.17 22.03 3.02
C PHE A 128 1.74 21.86 3.49
N GLU A 129 1.35 22.47 4.62
CA GLU A 129 0.01 22.40 5.20
C GLU A 129 -1.08 23.12 4.39
N THR A 130 -0.71 23.92 3.38
CA THR A 130 -1.67 24.56 2.46
C THR A 130 -1.98 23.73 1.21
N GLY A 131 -1.55 22.45 1.19
CA GLY A 131 -1.70 21.57 0.03
C GLY A 131 -3.14 21.34 -0.41
N TYR A 132 -4.04 21.18 0.56
CA TYR A 132 -5.47 21.02 0.36
C TYR A 132 -6.23 22.01 1.25
N ARG A 133 -7.41 22.41 0.80
CA ARG A 133 -8.32 23.28 1.53
C ARG A 133 -9.75 22.78 1.48
N LYS A 134 -10.59 23.22 2.41
CA LYS A 134 -12.03 23.01 2.31
C LYS A 134 -12.55 23.59 1.01
N GLY A 135 -13.28 22.76 0.26
CA GLY A 135 -13.89 23.12 -1.00
C GLY A 135 -15.37 23.45 -0.82
N THR A 136 -15.91 24.31 -1.68
CA THR A 136 -17.36 24.42 -1.82
C THR A 136 -17.92 23.15 -2.47
N ARG A 137 -19.24 22.98 -2.41
CA ARG A 137 -19.95 21.89 -3.08
C ARG A 137 -19.61 21.80 -4.57
N GLU A 138 -19.57 22.95 -5.25
CA GLU A 138 -19.26 23.07 -6.68
C GLU A 138 -17.82 22.63 -6.96
N GLU A 139 -16.87 23.06 -6.13
CA GLU A 139 -15.46 22.71 -6.25
C GLU A 139 -15.23 21.22 -6.03
N ILE A 140 -15.86 20.65 -4.99
CA ILE A 140 -15.78 19.21 -4.68
C ILE A 140 -16.36 18.38 -5.84
N ASN A 141 -17.56 18.72 -6.31
CA ASN A 141 -18.20 17.99 -7.40
C ASN A 141 -17.40 18.11 -8.71
N SER A 142 -16.88 19.30 -9.01
CA SER A 142 -16.01 19.53 -10.17
C SER A 142 -14.71 18.70 -10.06
N TYR A 143 -14.12 18.65 -8.87
CA TYR A 143 -12.93 17.85 -8.59
C TYR A 143 -13.18 16.35 -8.78
N ILE A 144 -14.27 15.81 -8.22
CA ILE A 144 -14.69 14.41 -8.41
C ILE A 144 -14.89 14.12 -9.90
N ALA A 145 -15.67 14.96 -10.60
CA ALA A 145 -15.96 14.78 -12.03
C ALA A 145 -14.69 14.81 -12.88
N GLY A 146 -13.78 15.75 -12.59
CA GLY A 146 -12.49 15.86 -13.27
C GLY A 146 -11.64 14.60 -13.10
N LYS A 147 -11.58 14.03 -11.89
CA LYS A 147 -10.81 12.81 -11.59
C LYS A 147 -11.43 11.55 -12.18
N LEU A 148 -12.75 11.49 -12.27
CA LEU A 148 -13.51 10.36 -12.80
C LEU A 148 -13.74 10.42 -14.32
N ARG A 149 -13.36 11.52 -15.00
CA ARG A 149 -13.52 11.68 -16.45
C ARG A 149 -12.80 10.61 -17.27
N ASN A 150 -11.58 10.25 -16.87
CA ASN A 150 -10.71 9.34 -17.62
C ASN A 150 -10.40 8.04 -16.87
N ARG A 151 -10.82 7.93 -15.61
CA ARG A 151 -10.54 6.80 -14.73
C ARG A 151 -11.80 6.44 -13.97
N THR A 152 -12.05 5.15 -13.83
CA THR A 152 -13.16 4.62 -13.03
C THR A 152 -12.92 4.90 -11.55
N PHE A 153 -13.99 4.89 -10.76
CA PHE A 153 -13.85 5.00 -9.31
C PHE A 153 -13.09 3.79 -8.73
N SER A 154 -13.35 2.60 -9.28
CA SER A 154 -12.65 1.37 -8.95
C SER A 154 -11.14 1.41 -9.24
N TYR A 155 -10.66 2.23 -10.17
CA TYR A 155 -9.22 2.39 -10.41
C TYR A 155 -8.49 2.98 -9.20
N TYR A 156 -9.09 3.97 -8.53
CA TYR A 156 -8.53 4.59 -7.34
C TYR A 156 -8.76 3.69 -6.11
N PHE A 157 -9.97 3.16 -5.97
CA PHE A 157 -10.34 2.30 -4.86
C PHE A 157 -9.51 1.00 -4.85
N SER A 158 -9.29 0.36 -5.99
CA SER A 158 -8.52 -0.90 -6.07
C SER A 158 -7.07 -0.73 -5.64
N ARG A 159 -6.48 0.47 -5.79
CA ARG A 159 -5.13 0.78 -5.32
C ARG A 159 -5.07 0.94 -3.81
N LYS A 160 -6.03 1.64 -3.22
CA LYS A 160 -6.17 1.72 -1.76
C LYS A 160 -6.43 0.34 -1.16
N PHE A 161 -7.33 -0.43 -1.78
CA PHE A 161 -7.51 -1.85 -1.46
C PHE A 161 -6.20 -2.62 -1.55
N ALA A 162 -5.45 -2.51 -2.65
CA ALA A 162 -4.22 -3.27 -2.85
C ALA A 162 -3.11 -2.91 -1.84
N ASP A 163 -3.08 -1.66 -1.37
CA ASP A 163 -2.18 -1.23 -0.30
C ASP A 163 -2.39 -2.07 0.99
N PHE A 164 -3.61 -2.03 1.52
CA PHE A 164 -3.94 -2.70 2.77
C PHE A 164 -4.05 -4.22 2.59
N ALA A 165 -4.57 -4.69 1.46
CA ALA A 165 -4.62 -6.10 1.13
C ALA A 165 -3.22 -6.69 0.97
N GLY A 166 -2.28 -5.98 0.33
CA GLY A 166 -0.89 -6.42 0.21
C GLY A 166 -0.23 -6.61 1.58
N LEU A 167 -0.42 -5.65 2.48
CA LEU A 167 0.07 -5.72 3.86
C LEU A 167 -0.54 -6.89 4.62
N PHE A 168 -1.88 -7.03 4.57
CA PHE A 168 -2.59 -8.16 5.18
C PHE A 168 -2.06 -9.49 4.64
N MET A 169 -1.96 -9.63 3.32
CA MET A 169 -1.51 -10.86 2.67
C MET A 169 -0.09 -11.25 3.08
N GLY A 170 0.80 -10.28 3.37
CA GLY A 170 2.12 -10.55 3.92
C GLY A 170 2.05 -11.20 5.31
N PHE A 171 1.27 -10.65 6.24
CA PHE A 171 1.08 -11.23 7.57
C PHE A 171 0.32 -12.56 7.53
N PHE A 172 -0.71 -12.65 6.68
CA PHE A 172 -1.46 -13.87 6.43
C PHE A 172 -0.52 -14.98 5.95
N ALA A 173 0.32 -14.69 4.95
CA ALA A 173 1.32 -15.64 4.47
C ALA A 173 2.31 -16.06 5.58
N ALA A 174 2.73 -15.12 6.44
CA ALA A 174 3.62 -15.42 7.56
C ALA A 174 3.07 -16.52 8.49
N VAL A 175 1.79 -16.44 8.83
CA VAL A 175 1.13 -17.43 9.71
C VAL A 175 0.80 -18.71 8.95
N PHE A 176 0.14 -18.61 7.79
CA PHE A 176 -0.39 -19.79 7.11
C PHE A 176 0.70 -20.63 6.43
N LEU A 177 1.76 -20.01 5.88
CA LEU A 177 2.88 -20.76 5.33
C LEU A 177 3.69 -21.45 6.43
N SER A 178 3.80 -20.87 7.63
CA SER A 178 4.45 -21.55 8.76
C SER A 178 3.78 -22.90 9.05
N VAL A 179 2.45 -22.91 9.12
CA VAL A 179 1.66 -24.13 9.31
C VAL A 179 1.84 -25.10 8.14
N LEU A 180 1.97 -24.61 6.90
CA LEU A 180 2.07 -25.43 5.68
C LEU A 180 3.32 -26.28 5.72
N PHE A 181 4.44 -25.61 5.97
CA PHE A 181 5.74 -26.24 5.99
C PHE A 181 5.97 -27.01 7.31
N MET A 182 5.31 -26.64 8.42
CA MET A 182 5.40 -27.36 9.69
C MET A 182 4.80 -28.77 9.61
N GLN A 183 3.79 -28.97 8.75
CA GLN A 183 3.19 -30.29 8.55
C GLN A 183 4.21 -31.32 8.01
N ASP A 184 5.20 -30.86 7.25
CA ASP A 184 6.24 -31.73 6.66
C ASP A 184 7.47 -31.90 7.56
N THR A 185 7.71 -30.99 8.50
CA THR A 185 8.84 -31.06 9.43
C THR A 185 8.57 -31.95 10.64
N ARG A 186 7.39 -32.60 10.72
CA ARG A 186 7.15 -33.65 11.72
C ARG A 186 8.06 -34.84 11.41
N LYS A 187 8.82 -35.29 12.42
CA LYS A 187 9.94 -36.25 12.33
C LYS A 187 9.65 -37.44 11.41
N ASN A 188 8.51 -38.09 11.60
CA ASN A 188 8.13 -39.28 10.82
C ASN A 188 7.77 -38.95 9.35
N THR A 189 7.16 -37.80 9.08
CA THR A 189 6.75 -37.38 7.73
C THR A 189 7.94 -36.95 6.87
N TYR A 190 8.92 -36.26 7.48
CA TYR A 190 10.10 -35.78 6.76
C TYR A 190 10.93 -36.94 6.19
N GLU A 191 11.18 -37.97 7.00
CA GLU A 191 11.94 -39.16 6.59
C GLU A 191 11.16 -39.97 5.52
N LEU A 192 9.85 -40.14 5.70
CA LEU A 192 8.96 -40.78 4.72
C LEU A 192 8.85 -40.04 3.37
N LEU A 193 9.12 -38.73 3.34
CA LEU A 193 9.11 -37.95 2.10
C LEU A 193 10.38 -38.15 1.28
N HIS A 194 11.52 -38.38 1.94
CA HIS A 194 12.81 -38.60 1.28
C HIS A 194 12.98 -40.03 0.75
N THR A 195 12.20 -40.99 1.26
CA THR A 195 12.19 -42.39 0.78
C THR A 195 11.23 -42.63 -0.39
N LYS A 196 10.33 -41.68 -0.71
CA LYS A 196 9.41 -41.82 -1.85
C LYS A 196 10.08 -41.42 -3.19
N PRO A 197 9.70 -42.06 -4.31
CA PRO A 197 10.22 -41.75 -5.65
C PRO A 197 9.62 -40.45 -6.23
N VAL A 198 9.53 -39.38 -5.42
CA VAL A 198 9.03 -38.07 -5.87
C VAL A 198 10.23 -37.22 -6.28
N SER A 199 10.27 -36.67 -7.49
CA SER A 199 11.38 -35.79 -7.91
C SER A 199 11.44 -34.50 -7.06
N ALA A 200 12.63 -33.92 -6.91
CA ALA A 200 12.85 -32.69 -6.14
C ALA A 200 12.00 -31.53 -6.69
N ALA A 201 11.96 -31.40 -8.02
CA ALA A 201 11.17 -30.41 -8.71
C ALA A 201 9.68 -30.61 -8.46
N THR A 202 9.19 -31.85 -8.57
CA THR A 202 7.77 -32.20 -8.39
C THR A 202 7.28 -31.95 -6.97
N TYR A 203 8.11 -32.22 -5.96
CA TYR A 203 7.80 -31.95 -4.56
C TYR A 203 7.76 -30.44 -4.29
N LEU A 204 8.84 -29.74 -4.63
CA LEU A 204 8.99 -28.33 -4.33
C LEU A 204 7.95 -27.47 -5.07
N SER A 205 7.73 -27.74 -6.36
CA SER A 205 6.71 -27.02 -7.13
C SER A 205 5.29 -27.31 -6.63
N GLY A 206 5.04 -28.52 -6.13
CA GLY A 206 3.77 -28.87 -5.49
C GLY A 206 3.54 -28.10 -4.19
N LYS A 207 4.58 -27.92 -3.37
CA LYS A 207 4.50 -27.18 -2.10
C LYS A 207 4.40 -25.68 -2.29
N VAL A 208 5.28 -25.11 -3.10
CA VAL A 208 5.27 -23.70 -3.48
C VAL A 208 3.97 -23.35 -4.19
N GLY A 209 3.55 -24.18 -5.15
CA GLY A 209 2.28 -24.02 -5.84
C GLY A 209 1.07 -24.14 -4.90
N GLY A 210 1.11 -25.05 -3.92
CA GLY A 210 0.09 -25.16 -2.88
C GLY A 210 -0.02 -23.91 -2.01
N GLY A 211 1.10 -23.43 -1.47
CA GLY A 211 1.14 -22.21 -0.65
C GLY A 211 0.71 -20.97 -1.42
N PHE A 212 1.17 -20.84 -2.68
CA PHE A 212 0.76 -19.74 -3.56
C PHE A 212 -0.73 -19.82 -3.91
N ALA A 213 -1.27 -21.01 -4.20
CA ALA A 213 -2.69 -21.20 -4.49
C ALA A 213 -3.59 -20.84 -3.28
N VAL A 214 -3.17 -21.19 -2.06
CA VAL A 214 -3.89 -20.81 -0.83
C VAL A 214 -3.95 -19.29 -0.67
N CYS A 215 -2.83 -18.60 -0.91
CA CYS A 215 -2.80 -17.13 -0.90
C CYS A 215 -3.69 -16.55 -2.02
N LEU A 216 -3.67 -17.14 -3.21
CA LEU A 216 -4.48 -16.71 -4.35
C LEU A 216 -5.99 -16.86 -4.09
N ILE A 217 -6.41 -17.94 -3.41
CA ILE A 217 -7.81 -18.13 -3.02
C ILE A 217 -8.23 -17.05 -2.02
N ALA A 218 -7.43 -16.81 -0.98
CA ALA A 218 -7.70 -15.75 0.00
C ALA A 218 -7.81 -14.37 -0.69
N LEU A 219 -6.86 -14.06 -1.57
CA LEU A 219 -6.86 -12.81 -2.33
C LEU A 219 -8.08 -12.70 -3.26
N THR A 220 -8.48 -13.78 -3.92
CA THR A 220 -9.70 -13.80 -4.76
C THR A 220 -10.94 -13.49 -3.95
N VAL A 221 -11.10 -14.11 -2.77
CA VAL A 221 -12.24 -13.84 -1.87
C VAL A 221 -12.27 -12.37 -1.47
N LEU A 222 -11.12 -11.80 -1.07
CA LEU A 222 -11.02 -10.38 -0.74
C LEU A 222 -11.37 -9.49 -1.94
N ASN A 223 -10.84 -9.78 -3.13
CA ASN A 223 -11.18 -9.01 -4.34
C ASN A 223 -12.69 -9.00 -4.60
N LEU A 224 -13.38 -10.14 -4.46
CA LEU A 224 -14.83 -10.22 -4.67
C LEU A 224 -15.62 -9.44 -3.62
N ILE A 225 -15.23 -9.52 -2.34
CA ILE A 225 -15.85 -8.76 -1.25
C ILE A 225 -15.74 -7.26 -1.52
N PHE A 226 -14.52 -6.77 -1.76
CA PHE A 226 -14.27 -5.33 -1.92
C PHE A 226 -14.75 -4.78 -3.25
N PHE A 227 -14.75 -5.60 -4.31
CA PHE A 227 -15.44 -5.27 -5.56
C PHE A 227 -16.94 -5.10 -5.32
N GLY A 228 -17.58 -6.03 -4.60
CA GLY A 228 -19.01 -5.95 -4.28
C GLY A 228 -19.36 -4.70 -3.47
N LEU A 229 -18.58 -4.40 -2.42
CA LEU A 229 -18.75 -3.18 -1.62
C LEU A 229 -18.58 -1.91 -2.46
N CYS A 230 -17.52 -1.84 -3.26
CA CYS A 230 -17.25 -0.72 -4.16
C CYS A 230 -18.36 -0.56 -5.19
N PHE A 231 -18.88 -1.64 -5.75
CA PHE A 231 -19.95 -1.62 -6.75
C PHE A 231 -21.27 -1.11 -6.18
N VAL A 232 -21.66 -1.56 -4.98
CA VAL A 232 -22.90 -1.11 -4.32
C VAL A 232 -22.82 0.38 -3.97
N SER A 233 -21.72 0.82 -3.36
CA SER A 233 -21.50 2.23 -3.01
C SER A 233 -21.47 3.12 -4.27
N ALA A 234 -20.66 2.76 -5.27
CA ALA A 234 -20.52 3.52 -6.50
C ALA A 234 -21.82 3.61 -7.30
N LYS A 235 -22.65 2.55 -7.28
CA LYS A 235 -23.94 2.54 -7.97
C LYS A 235 -24.87 3.64 -7.45
N ASN A 236 -24.89 3.87 -6.14
CA ASN A 236 -25.70 4.92 -5.53
C ASN A 236 -25.20 6.33 -5.97
N SER A 237 -23.90 6.48 -6.20
CA SER A 237 -23.27 7.73 -6.62
C SER A 237 -23.16 7.91 -8.14
N GLY A 238 -23.62 6.93 -8.94
CA GLY A 238 -23.49 6.94 -10.41
C GLY A 238 -22.06 6.76 -10.93
N PHE A 239 -21.14 6.23 -10.12
CA PHE A 239 -19.75 6.04 -10.52
C PHE A 239 -19.51 4.70 -11.23
N GLU A 240 -18.65 4.72 -12.25
CA GLU A 240 -18.26 3.51 -12.96
C GLU A 240 -17.30 2.65 -12.12
N VAL A 241 -17.61 1.34 -12.04
CA VAL A 241 -16.81 0.34 -11.33
C VAL A 241 -16.57 -0.88 -12.22
N ARG A 242 -15.30 -1.32 -12.30
CA ARG A 242 -14.86 -2.46 -13.10
C ARG A 242 -14.07 -3.45 -12.24
N LEU A 243 -14.42 -4.73 -12.35
CA LEU A 243 -13.70 -5.81 -11.69
C LEU A 243 -12.24 -5.91 -12.19
N THR A 244 -12.00 -5.56 -13.45
CA THR A 244 -10.66 -5.58 -14.06
C THR A 244 -9.67 -4.67 -13.32
N ASP A 245 -10.11 -3.56 -12.73
CA ASP A 245 -9.23 -2.68 -11.96
C ASP A 245 -8.70 -3.35 -10.68
N PHE A 246 -9.53 -4.16 -10.03
CA PHE A 246 -9.16 -4.97 -8.88
C PHE A 246 -8.19 -6.09 -9.26
N LEU A 247 -8.48 -6.78 -10.35
CA LEU A 247 -7.63 -7.85 -10.87
C LEU A 247 -6.25 -7.31 -11.29
N TRP A 248 -6.20 -6.17 -11.98
CA TRP A 248 -4.94 -5.53 -12.35
C TRP A 248 -4.15 -5.05 -11.13
N ALA A 249 -4.79 -4.41 -10.16
CA ALA A 249 -4.12 -3.98 -8.94
C ALA A 249 -3.54 -5.17 -8.17
N SER A 250 -4.30 -6.26 -8.03
CA SER A 250 -3.84 -7.49 -7.39
C SER A 250 -2.70 -8.15 -8.14
N CYS A 251 -2.81 -8.26 -9.47
CA CYS A 251 -1.81 -8.87 -10.33
C CYS A 251 -0.48 -8.11 -10.29
N LEU A 252 -0.52 -6.78 -10.35
CA LEU A 252 0.67 -5.94 -10.41
C LEU A 252 1.30 -5.71 -9.03
N TYR A 253 0.51 -5.55 -7.98
CA TYR A 253 1.02 -5.05 -6.69
C TYR A 253 1.05 -6.10 -5.57
N ILE A 254 0.39 -7.25 -5.73
CA ILE A 254 0.29 -8.27 -4.66
C ILE A 254 0.88 -9.60 -5.11
N LEU A 255 0.52 -10.10 -6.30
CA LEU A 255 0.93 -11.45 -6.72
C LEU A 255 2.45 -11.68 -6.76
N PRO A 256 3.29 -10.76 -7.28
CA PRO A 256 4.72 -11.03 -7.32
C PRO A 256 5.35 -10.96 -5.92
N ASN A 257 4.81 -10.12 -5.03
CA ASN A 257 5.20 -10.12 -3.61
C ASN A 257 4.86 -11.48 -2.96
N MET A 258 3.67 -12.02 -3.20
CA MET A 258 3.29 -13.34 -2.68
C MET A 258 4.19 -14.46 -3.20
N LEU A 259 4.54 -14.42 -4.49
CA LEU A 259 5.47 -15.38 -5.07
C LEU A 259 6.85 -15.31 -4.40
N MET A 260 7.36 -14.09 -4.17
CA MET A 260 8.62 -13.88 -3.45
C MET A 260 8.55 -14.44 -2.03
N ILE A 261 7.48 -14.15 -1.28
CA ILE A 261 7.29 -14.60 0.09
C ILE A 261 7.29 -16.13 0.16
N VAL A 262 6.49 -16.81 -0.67
CA VAL A 262 6.43 -18.28 -0.70
C VAL A 262 7.79 -18.88 -1.07
N SER A 263 8.54 -18.23 -1.97
CA SER A 263 9.87 -18.68 -2.39
C SER A 263 10.89 -18.57 -1.25
N ILE A 264 10.92 -17.45 -0.52
CA ILE A 264 11.75 -17.29 0.69
C ILE A 264 11.38 -18.33 1.73
N TYR A 265 10.08 -18.50 1.98
CA TYR A 265 9.57 -19.47 2.95
C TYR A 265 10.06 -20.89 2.63
N SER A 266 9.97 -21.27 1.36
CA SER A 266 10.48 -22.53 0.85
C SER A 266 11.98 -22.67 1.13
N LEU A 267 12.80 -21.69 0.73
CA LEU A 267 14.25 -21.75 0.94
C LEU A 267 14.63 -21.89 2.43
N ILE A 268 14.06 -21.05 3.29
CA ILE A 268 14.35 -21.06 4.72
C ILE A 268 13.93 -22.38 5.37
N SER A 269 12.74 -22.89 5.01
CA SER A 269 12.27 -24.19 5.49
C SER A 269 13.24 -25.31 5.12
N LEU A 270 13.84 -25.25 3.93
CA LEU A 270 14.85 -26.22 3.50
C LEU A 270 16.17 -26.05 4.22
N LEU A 271 16.66 -24.82 4.41
CA LEU A 271 17.95 -24.55 5.07
C LEU A 271 17.93 -25.01 6.52
N PHE A 272 16.91 -24.60 7.28
CA PHE A 272 16.82 -24.83 8.72
C PHE A 272 16.09 -26.12 9.11
N LYS A 273 15.54 -26.87 8.14
CA LYS A 273 14.63 -28.02 8.40
C LYS A 273 13.42 -27.62 9.28
N SER A 274 13.10 -26.34 9.31
CA SER A 274 12.03 -25.75 10.08
C SER A 274 11.57 -24.47 9.36
N PRO A 275 10.27 -24.23 9.21
CA PRO A 275 9.77 -22.99 8.65
C PRO A 275 9.74 -21.83 9.64
N LEU A 276 9.90 -22.10 10.95
CA LEU A 276 9.77 -21.08 11.98
C LEU A 276 10.71 -19.88 11.80
N PRO A 277 11.99 -20.05 11.38
CA PRO A 277 12.87 -18.92 11.11
C PRO A 277 12.40 -18.01 9.96
N ALA A 278 11.51 -18.47 9.09
CA ALA A 278 10.97 -17.66 7.99
C ALA A 278 10.02 -16.57 8.49
N VAL A 279 9.36 -16.78 9.64
CA VAL A 279 8.45 -15.79 10.24
C VAL A 279 9.19 -14.49 10.60
N PRO A 280 10.20 -14.47 11.51
CA PRO A 280 10.89 -13.24 11.86
C PRO A 280 11.63 -12.61 10.66
N LEU A 281 12.17 -13.43 9.73
CA LEU A 281 12.78 -12.92 8.51
C LEU A 281 11.77 -12.16 7.63
N LEU A 282 10.55 -12.71 7.48
CA LEU A 282 9.49 -12.06 6.73
C LEU A 282 9.05 -10.76 7.41
N PHE A 283 8.94 -10.73 8.74
CA PHE A 283 8.69 -9.47 9.46
C PHE A 283 9.76 -8.41 9.16
N LEU A 284 11.04 -8.78 9.21
CA LEU A 284 12.13 -7.86 8.84
C LEU A 284 12.00 -7.37 7.40
N TYR A 285 11.58 -8.24 6.48
CA TYR A 285 11.41 -7.87 5.08
C TYR A 285 10.21 -6.93 4.86
N ILE A 286 9.11 -7.14 5.59
CA ILE A 286 7.95 -6.24 5.62
C ILE A 286 8.38 -4.87 6.15
N VAL A 287 9.14 -4.82 7.24
CA VAL A 287 9.68 -3.57 7.81
C VAL A 287 10.56 -2.86 6.79
N TYR A 288 11.57 -3.55 6.24
CA TYR A 288 12.44 -3.00 5.19
C TYR A 288 11.63 -2.39 4.03
N SER A 289 10.59 -3.10 3.58
CA SER A 289 9.76 -2.66 2.45
C SER A 289 8.89 -1.44 2.78
N ASN A 290 8.55 -1.22 4.06
CA ASN A 290 7.71 -0.10 4.51
C ASN A 290 8.50 1.11 5.04
N MET A 291 9.81 1.00 5.20
CA MET A 291 10.64 2.11 5.68
C MET A 291 10.69 3.25 4.67
N GLY A 292 10.37 4.46 5.13
CA GLY A 292 10.60 5.69 4.37
C GLY A 292 12.08 5.88 4.02
N SER A 293 12.32 6.77 3.06
CA SER A 293 13.66 7.19 2.64
C SER A 293 13.67 8.70 2.41
N ARG A 294 14.82 9.28 2.10
CA ARG A 294 14.93 10.66 1.64
C ARG A 294 15.22 10.70 0.14
N ASN A 295 14.64 11.67 -0.57
CA ASN A 295 15.02 11.95 -1.95
C ASN A 295 16.34 12.74 -2.02
N ALA A 296 16.78 13.06 -3.24
CA ALA A 296 17.98 13.87 -3.50
C ALA A 296 17.91 15.25 -2.81
N ASP A 297 16.71 15.80 -2.64
CA ASP A 297 16.46 17.10 -2.00
C ASP A 297 16.36 17.01 -0.46
N GLY A 298 16.59 15.82 0.13
CA GLY A 298 16.55 15.59 1.57
C GLY A 298 15.15 15.47 2.18
N ILE A 299 14.09 15.52 1.36
CA ILE A 299 12.70 15.38 1.78
C ILE A 299 12.43 13.92 2.15
N TYR A 300 11.95 13.68 3.37
CA TYR A 300 11.58 12.35 3.84
C TYR A 300 10.20 11.95 3.30
N GLY A 301 10.09 10.73 2.79
CA GLY A 301 8.85 10.21 2.23
C GLY A 301 8.94 8.71 1.93
N TYR A 302 7.87 8.16 1.39
CA TYR A 302 7.88 6.78 0.91
C TYR A 302 8.43 6.73 -0.52
N TYR A 303 9.65 6.24 -0.67
CA TYR A 303 10.29 5.99 -1.95
C TYR A 303 10.49 4.49 -2.13
N GLY A 304 10.17 3.97 -3.32
CA GLY A 304 10.28 2.55 -3.61
C GLY A 304 11.70 2.03 -3.35
N ARG A 305 11.81 0.99 -2.53
CA ARG A 305 13.09 0.32 -2.24
C ARG A 305 13.31 -0.86 -3.18
N PRO A 306 14.56 -1.13 -3.59
CA PRO A 306 14.86 -2.31 -4.38
C PRO A 306 14.42 -3.58 -3.67
N LEU A 307 13.75 -4.46 -4.42
CA LEU A 307 13.17 -5.71 -3.93
C LEU A 307 12.17 -5.51 -2.79
N ALA A 308 11.49 -4.37 -2.68
CA ALA A 308 10.42 -4.22 -1.69
C ALA A 308 9.24 -5.15 -2.01
N ILE A 309 8.76 -5.91 -1.02
CA ILE A 309 7.59 -6.81 -1.12
C ILE A 309 6.29 -6.16 -0.66
N MET A 310 6.32 -4.84 -0.42
CA MET A 310 5.15 -4.06 -0.06
C MET A 310 5.06 -2.85 -0.98
N VAL A 311 3.85 -2.57 -1.45
CA VAL A 311 3.57 -1.46 -2.36
C VAL A 311 2.59 -0.53 -1.65
N ARG A 312 3.02 0.69 -1.35
CA ARG A 312 2.23 1.69 -0.64
C ARG A 312 1.75 2.79 -1.57
N PHE A 313 0.57 3.32 -1.30
CA PHE A 313 -0.05 4.43 -2.01
C PHE A 313 -0.31 5.58 -1.01
N PRO A 314 0.73 6.36 -0.65
CA PRO A 314 0.67 7.33 0.44
C PRO A 314 -0.20 8.56 0.14
N GLY A 315 -0.47 8.87 -1.13
CA GLY A 315 -1.31 10.02 -1.52
C GLY A 315 -2.80 9.82 -1.18
N VAL A 316 -3.58 10.89 -1.27
CA VAL A 316 -5.04 10.87 -1.09
C VAL A 316 -5.73 10.00 -2.14
N PHE A 317 -7.02 9.69 -1.97
CA PHE A 317 -7.79 8.77 -2.80
C PHE A 317 -7.62 9.00 -4.31
N PHE A 318 -7.81 10.24 -4.78
CA PHE A 318 -7.71 10.62 -6.19
C PHE A 318 -6.30 10.97 -6.68
N ASP A 319 -5.31 10.94 -5.79
CA ASP A 319 -3.90 11.20 -6.09
C ASP A 319 -3.02 9.97 -5.80
N THR A 320 -3.62 8.77 -5.86
CA THR A 320 -2.87 7.53 -5.76
C THR A 320 -1.91 7.37 -6.94
N ALA A 321 -0.61 7.50 -6.67
CA ALA A 321 0.45 7.22 -7.63
C ALA A 321 1.19 5.94 -7.21
N PRO A 322 1.43 4.99 -8.14
CA PRO A 322 2.31 3.87 -7.83
C PRO A 322 3.73 4.37 -7.58
N PRO A 323 4.52 3.68 -6.73
CA PRO A 323 5.92 4.03 -6.52
C PRO A 323 6.69 4.07 -7.86
N PRO A 324 7.66 4.99 -8.01
CA PRO A 324 8.53 4.99 -9.18
C PRO A 324 9.17 3.62 -9.39
N MET A 325 9.33 3.21 -10.65
CA MET A 325 9.96 1.94 -11.02
C MET A 325 9.26 0.68 -10.49
N ILE A 326 7.98 0.76 -10.12
CA ILE A 326 7.25 -0.40 -9.59
C ILE A 326 7.32 -1.62 -10.51
N LEU A 327 7.13 -1.45 -11.82
CA LEU A 327 7.18 -2.56 -12.78
C LEU A 327 8.56 -3.23 -12.80
N LEU A 328 9.63 -2.44 -12.68
CA LEU A 328 10.98 -2.95 -12.60
C LEU A 328 11.19 -3.74 -11.30
N ASN A 329 10.74 -3.20 -10.16
CA ASN A 329 10.79 -3.90 -8.88
C ASN A 329 10.02 -5.23 -8.92
N GLN A 330 8.78 -5.22 -9.43
CA GLN A 330 7.95 -6.41 -9.56
C GLN A 330 8.59 -7.46 -10.48
N SER A 331 9.23 -7.02 -11.59
CA SER A 331 9.99 -7.91 -12.47
C SER A 331 11.19 -8.54 -11.74
N PHE A 332 11.94 -7.74 -10.97
CA PHE A 332 13.05 -8.25 -10.17
C PHE A 332 12.60 -9.22 -9.07
N LEU A 333 11.44 -9.00 -8.45
CA LEU A 333 10.87 -9.95 -7.48
C LEU A 333 10.58 -11.30 -8.13
N ILE A 334 10.00 -11.31 -9.33
CA ILE A 334 9.70 -12.55 -10.07
C ILE A 334 11.00 -13.27 -10.42
N LEU A 335 12.01 -12.56 -10.93
CA LEU A 335 13.32 -13.13 -11.27
C LEU A 335 14.02 -13.69 -10.03
N ALA A 336 14.06 -12.91 -8.93
CA ALA A 336 14.65 -13.34 -7.67
C ALA A 336 13.94 -14.58 -7.11
N ALA A 337 12.60 -14.60 -7.14
CA ALA A 337 11.81 -15.75 -6.74
C ALA A 337 12.16 -17.00 -7.56
N ALA A 338 12.27 -16.88 -8.89
CA ALA A 338 12.68 -17.98 -9.75
C ALA A 338 14.09 -18.51 -9.40
N CYS A 339 15.05 -17.63 -9.16
CA CYS A 339 16.39 -18.00 -8.69
C CYS A 339 16.36 -18.71 -7.33
N ILE A 340 15.59 -18.19 -6.36
CA ILE A 340 15.44 -18.79 -5.03
C ILE A 340 14.81 -20.20 -5.13
N LEU A 341 13.81 -20.38 -5.97
CA LEU A 341 13.19 -21.68 -6.21
C LEU A 341 14.17 -22.65 -6.87
N PHE A 342 14.98 -22.19 -7.81
CA PHE A 342 16.04 -23.00 -8.41
C PHE A 342 17.07 -23.45 -7.36
N LEU A 343 17.56 -22.55 -6.53
CA LEU A 343 18.48 -22.86 -5.43
C LEU A 343 17.85 -23.85 -4.45
N SER A 344 16.58 -23.64 -4.08
CA SER A 344 15.81 -24.53 -3.21
C SER A 344 15.73 -25.95 -3.79
N MET A 345 15.53 -26.10 -5.09
CA MET A 345 15.54 -27.41 -5.75
C MET A 345 16.90 -28.10 -5.66
N GLN A 346 18.00 -27.35 -5.81
CA GLN A 346 19.35 -27.91 -5.71
C GLN A 346 19.68 -28.35 -4.28
N ILE A 347 19.28 -27.56 -3.27
CA ILE A 347 19.43 -27.91 -1.85
C ILE A 347 18.65 -29.19 -1.54
N TRP A 348 17.40 -29.30 -2.01
CA TRP A 348 16.58 -30.50 -1.81
C TRP A 348 17.23 -31.75 -2.43
N LYS A 349 17.74 -31.65 -3.66
CA LYS A 349 18.42 -32.76 -4.34
C LYS A 349 19.61 -33.28 -3.53
N ARG A 350 20.46 -32.38 -3.02
CA ARG A 350 21.64 -32.76 -2.22
C ARG A 350 21.30 -33.38 -0.87
N ARG A 351 20.16 -33.03 -0.27
CA ARG A 351 19.73 -33.55 1.04
C ARG A 351 19.03 -34.90 0.98
N ARG A 352 18.63 -35.38 -0.20
CA ARG A 352 18.27 -36.79 -0.40
C ARG A 352 19.55 -37.62 -0.48
N VAL A 353 20.12 -37.93 0.68
CA VAL A 353 21.12 -39.00 0.79
C VAL A 353 20.35 -40.28 1.13
N TYR A 354 20.58 -41.31 0.32
CA TYR A 354 20.01 -42.65 0.44
C TYR A 354 20.38 -43.35 1.74
#